data_AF-A0A963L862-F1
#
_entry.id   AF-A0A963L862-F1
#
_cell.length_a   1.000
_cell.length_b   1.000
_cell.length_c   1.000
_cell.angle_alpha   90.00
_cell.angle_beta   90.00
_cell.angle_gamma   90.00
#
_symmetry.space_group_name_H-M   'P 1'
#
loop_
_entity.id
_entity.type
_entity.pdbx_description
1 polymer ?
#
loop_
_entity_poly.entity_id
_entity_poly.type
_entity_poly.pdbx_seq_one_letter_code
_entity_poly.pdbx_strand_id
1 'polypeptide(L)'
;MPTRATFKRMEESTREDWACIVPEAMAMAKSLPDRVLEHLKLLDGDFGGFPVDRLTHSLQAATLALRDGRDEEYVVCALLHDIGDTLGSFNHPDIAAAILKPFVSEENLWMVQHHGIFQGYNFFHHIGLDRNMRDMFRDHPWYERTAEFVERYDNPAFDPANETLPLSHF
;
A
#
# COMPACT_ATOMS: atom_id res chain seq x y z
N MET A 1 -26.65 -0.19 -24.06
CA MET A 1 -25.77 0.76 -23.34
C MET A 1 -26.41 1.06 -22.00
N PRO A 2 -25.67 1.12 -20.89
CA PRO A 2 -26.26 1.47 -19.59
C PRO A 2 -26.87 2.88 -19.65
N THR A 3 -28.00 3.06 -18.97
CA THR A 3 -28.67 4.34 -18.83
C THR A 3 -27.76 5.31 -18.09
N ARG A 4 -27.47 6.48 -18.69
CA ARG A 4 -26.65 7.52 -18.08
C ARG A 4 -27.53 8.64 -17.57
N ALA A 5 -27.14 9.21 -16.43
CA ALA A 5 -27.73 10.45 -15.95
C ALA A 5 -27.52 11.58 -16.98
N THR A 6 -28.45 12.53 -17.02
CA THR A 6 -28.47 13.60 -18.06
C THR A 6 -28.27 15.02 -17.52
N PHE A 7 -28.16 15.18 -16.20
CA PHE A 7 -27.90 16.48 -15.59
C PHE A 7 -26.55 17.07 -16.04
N LYS A 8 -26.46 18.42 -16.07
CA LYS A 8 -25.21 19.12 -16.38
C LYS A 8 -24.49 19.60 -15.12
N ARG A 9 -25.24 19.84 -14.05
CA ARG A 9 -24.74 20.22 -12.72
C ARG A 9 -25.29 19.24 -11.68
N MET A 10 -24.51 18.90 -10.66
CA MET A 10 -24.91 17.88 -9.67
C MET A 10 -26.20 18.28 -8.93
N GLU A 11 -26.39 19.57 -8.65
CA GLU A 11 -27.61 20.08 -8.01
C GLU A 11 -28.88 19.96 -8.88
N GLU A 12 -28.73 19.72 -10.18
CA GLU A 12 -29.84 19.49 -11.12
C GLU A 12 -30.22 18.00 -11.22
N SER A 13 -29.49 17.11 -10.53
CA SER A 13 -29.75 15.67 -10.58
C SER A 13 -31.11 15.30 -9.99
N THR A 14 -31.76 14.31 -10.60
CA THR A 14 -33.06 13.79 -10.19
C THR A 14 -32.93 12.44 -9.50
N ARG A 15 -34.01 12.00 -8.83
CA ARG A 15 -34.05 10.67 -8.21
C ARG A 15 -33.84 9.57 -9.26
N GLU A 16 -34.35 9.77 -10.46
CA GLU A 16 -34.24 8.87 -11.60
C GLU A 16 -32.78 8.78 -12.09
N ASP A 17 -32.04 9.90 -12.11
CA ASP A 17 -30.59 9.89 -12.38
C ASP A 17 -29.85 9.08 -11.31
N TRP A 18 -30.18 9.27 -10.03
CA TRP A 18 -29.53 8.53 -8.94
C TRP A 18 -29.89 7.04 -8.94
N ALA A 19 -31.07 6.67 -9.45
CA ALA A 19 -31.48 5.28 -9.62
C ALA A 19 -30.60 4.52 -10.62
N CYS A 20 -29.93 5.21 -11.56
CA CYS A 20 -28.91 4.60 -12.42
C CYS A 20 -27.49 4.75 -11.88
N ILE A 21 -27.14 5.87 -11.21
CA ILE A 21 -25.78 6.11 -10.69
C ILE A 21 -25.42 5.17 -9.54
N VAL A 22 -26.32 4.97 -8.57
CA VAL A 22 -26.01 4.19 -7.37
C VAL A 22 -25.65 2.73 -7.69
N PRO A 23 -26.39 2.01 -8.56
CA PRO A 23 -26.00 0.66 -8.97
C PRO A 23 -24.61 0.59 -9.62
N GLU A 24 -24.27 1.55 -10.49
CA GLU A 24 -22.94 1.62 -11.14
C GLU A 24 -21.85 1.91 -10.10
N ALA A 25 -22.09 2.82 -9.15
CA ALA A 25 -21.16 3.10 -8.06
C ALA A 25 -20.92 1.87 -7.17
N MET A 26 -21.97 1.11 -6.85
CA MET A 26 -21.86 -0.14 -6.10
C MET A 26 -21.11 -1.22 -6.88
N ALA A 27 -21.34 -1.33 -8.19
CA ALA A 27 -20.60 -2.25 -9.06
C ALA A 27 -19.11 -1.87 -9.13
N MET A 28 -18.81 -0.58 -9.22
CA MET A 28 -17.45 -0.05 -9.16
C MET A 28 -16.82 -0.36 -7.80
N ALA A 29 -17.50 -0.11 -6.68
CA ALA A 29 -16.98 -0.42 -5.35
C ALA A 29 -16.68 -1.92 -5.17
N LYS A 30 -17.58 -2.80 -5.64
CA LYS A 30 -17.40 -4.26 -5.56
C LYS A 30 -16.17 -4.78 -6.31
N SER A 31 -15.79 -4.11 -7.39
CA SER A 31 -14.62 -4.44 -8.23
C SER A 31 -13.34 -3.72 -7.80
N LEU A 32 -13.32 -3.08 -6.63
CA LEU A 32 -12.14 -2.38 -6.12
C LEU A 32 -10.91 -3.31 -5.96
N PRO A 33 -11.02 -4.53 -5.39
CA PRO A 33 -9.85 -5.39 -5.22
C PRO A 33 -9.11 -5.66 -6.53
N ASP A 34 -9.83 -5.97 -7.61
CA ASP A 34 -9.25 -6.22 -8.93
C ASP A 34 -8.43 -5.01 -9.42
N ARG A 35 -8.96 -3.79 -9.27
CA ARG A 35 -8.25 -2.57 -9.68
C ARG A 35 -7.04 -2.27 -8.81
N VAL A 36 -7.09 -2.58 -7.51
CA VAL A 36 -5.94 -2.45 -6.60
C VAL A 36 -4.82 -3.39 -7.05
N LEU A 37 -5.15 -4.65 -7.34
CA LEU A 37 -4.18 -5.63 -7.84
C LEU A 37 -3.64 -5.30 -9.23
N GLU A 38 -4.47 -4.77 -10.13
CA GLU A 38 -4.02 -4.23 -11.42
C GLU A 38 -3.04 -3.07 -11.25
N HIS A 39 -3.28 -2.18 -10.29
CA HIS A 39 -2.38 -1.07 -10.01
C HIS A 39 -1.07 -1.53 -9.37
N LEU A 40 -1.11 -2.49 -8.46
CA LEU A 40 0.09 -3.09 -7.87
C LEU A 40 0.99 -3.71 -8.95
N LYS A 41 0.41 -4.35 -9.98
CA LYS A 41 1.17 -4.91 -11.11
C LYS A 41 1.91 -3.87 -11.94
N LEU A 42 1.60 -2.57 -11.82
CA LEU A 42 2.38 -1.53 -12.50
C LEU A 42 3.81 -1.41 -11.95
N LEU A 43 4.08 -1.98 -10.77
CA LEU A 43 5.40 -2.07 -10.17
C LEU A 43 6.29 -3.17 -10.80
N ASP A 44 5.72 -4.04 -11.64
CA ASP A 44 6.43 -5.12 -12.32
C ASP A 44 7.50 -4.57 -13.27
N GLY A 45 8.75 -5.02 -13.12
CA GLY A 45 9.88 -4.58 -13.92
C GLY A 45 10.42 -3.17 -13.63
N ASP A 46 9.85 -2.39 -12.70
CA ASP A 46 10.47 -1.16 -12.21
C ASP A 46 11.42 -1.46 -11.05
N PHE A 47 12.73 -1.42 -11.34
CA PHE A 47 13.77 -1.68 -10.36
C PHE A 47 14.15 -0.45 -9.54
N GLY A 48 14.00 0.77 -10.05
CA GLY A 48 14.49 1.98 -9.35
C GLY A 48 15.98 1.97 -8.94
N GLY A 49 16.79 1.02 -9.44
CA GLY A 49 18.18 0.78 -9.00
C GLY A 49 18.36 -0.28 -7.90
N PHE A 50 17.29 -0.91 -7.42
CA PHE A 50 17.31 -2.01 -6.47
C PHE A 50 17.65 -3.37 -7.13
N PRO A 51 18.02 -4.40 -6.35
CA PRO A 51 18.31 -5.74 -6.88
C PRO A 51 17.08 -6.50 -7.41
N VAL A 52 15.88 -6.11 -6.98
CA VAL A 52 14.59 -6.66 -7.41
C VAL A 52 13.66 -5.52 -7.82
N ASP A 53 12.65 -5.81 -8.64
CA ASP A 53 11.63 -4.81 -8.94
C ASP A 53 10.69 -4.57 -7.75
N ARG A 54 9.98 -3.44 -7.79
CA ARG A 54 9.08 -3.00 -6.72
C ARG A 54 7.93 -3.97 -6.47
N LEU A 55 7.45 -4.69 -7.49
CA LEU A 55 6.44 -5.74 -7.31
C LEU A 55 7.01 -6.93 -6.54
N THR A 56 8.20 -7.39 -6.91
CA THR A 56 8.92 -8.47 -6.24
C THR A 56 9.20 -8.11 -4.79
N HIS A 57 9.62 -6.88 -4.52
CA HIS A 57 9.77 -6.36 -3.16
C HIS A 57 8.48 -6.49 -2.35
N SER A 58 7.36 -6.00 -2.89
CA SER A 58 6.04 -6.08 -2.25
C SER A 58 5.62 -7.53 -1.96
N LEU A 59 5.84 -8.44 -2.92
CA LEU A 59 5.54 -9.86 -2.77
C LEU A 59 6.46 -10.56 -1.76
N GLN A 60 7.74 -10.19 -1.69
CA GLN A 60 8.68 -10.71 -0.71
C GLN A 60 8.29 -10.29 0.70
N ALA A 61 7.98 -9.01 0.92
CA ALA A 61 7.53 -8.51 2.21
C ALA A 61 6.26 -9.25 2.68
N ALA A 62 5.27 -9.42 1.80
CA ALA A 62 4.05 -10.19 2.09
C ALA A 62 4.35 -11.68 2.36
N THR A 63 5.24 -12.30 1.59
CA THR A 63 5.65 -13.70 1.77
C THR A 63 6.33 -13.91 3.12
N LEU A 64 7.21 -13.00 3.52
CA LEU A 64 7.88 -13.04 4.83
C LEU A 64 6.88 -12.88 5.97
N ALA A 65 5.96 -11.91 5.88
CA ALA A 65 4.91 -11.71 6.88
C ALA A 65 4.00 -12.93 7.02
N LEU A 66 3.57 -13.53 5.89
CA LEU A 66 2.73 -14.71 5.87
C LEU A 66 3.43 -15.92 6.53
N ARG A 67 4.70 -16.15 6.21
CA ARG A 67 5.50 -17.25 6.80
C ARG A 67 5.75 -17.09 8.27
N ASP A 68 5.80 -15.86 8.74
CA ASP A 68 5.89 -15.54 10.16
C ASP A 68 4.56 -15.71 10.90
N GLY A 69 3.49 -16.11 10.21
CA GLY A 69 2.18 -16.36 10.82
C GLY A 69 1.42 -15.09 11.17
N ARG A 70 1.71 -13.97 10.49
CA ARG A 70 0.91 -12.74 10.60
C ARG A 70 -0.50 -12.96 10.06
N ASP A 71 -1.45 -12.18 10.58
CA ASP A 71 -2.83 -12.22 10.13
C ASP A 71 -3.00 -11.65 8.72
N GLU A 72 -4.17 -11.90 8.13
CA GLU A 72 -4.50 -11.50 6.76
C GLU A 72 -4.35 -9.98 6.56
N GLU A 73 -4.81 -9.17 7.51
CA GLU A 73 -4.73 -7.71 7.41
C GLU A 73 -3.28 -7.22 7.35
N TYR A 74 -2.41 -7.77 8.21
CA TYR A 74 -1.00 -7.41 8.24
C TYR A 74 -0.28 -7.87 6.96
N VAL A 75 -0.59 -9.06 6.44
CA VAL A 75 -0.04 -9.56 5.17
C VAL A 75 -0.47 -8.67 4.00
N VAL A 76 -1.73 -8.22 3.97
CA VAL A 76 -2.22 -7.27 2.97
C VAL A 76 -1.52 -5.91 3.10
N CYS A 77 -1.29 -5.42 4.31
CA CYS A 77 -0.51 -4.20 4.53
C CYS A 77 0.93 -4.36 4.02
N ALA A 78 1.58 -5.50 4.28
CA ALA A 78 2.92 -5.78 3.75
C ALA A 78 2.93 -5.85 2.21
N LEU A 79 1.89 -6.44 1.60
CA LEU A 79 1.76 -6.50 0.14
C LEU A 79 1.55 -5.12 -0.51
N LEU A 80 0.85 -4.22 0.18
CA LEU A 80 0.38 -2.96 -0.40
C LEU A 80 1.11 -1.71 0.13
N HIS A 81 2.10 -1.85 1.02
CA HIS A 81 2.76 -0.70 1.64
C HIS A 81 3.39 0.27 0.62
N ASP A 82 3.89 -0.26 -0.49
CA ASP A 82 4.56 0.48 -1.57
C ASP A 82 3.71 0.71 -2.83
N ILE A 83 2.41 0.34 -2.82
CA ILE A 83 1.52 0.53 -3.99
C ILE A 83 1.46 1.99 -4.49
N GLY A 84 1.77 2.94 -3.62
CA GLY A 84 1.81 4.37 -3.94
C GLY A 84 2.99 4.82 -4.80
N ASP A 85 4.02 3.99 -5.02
CA ASP A 85 5.26 4.39 -5.69
C ASP A 85 5.06 5.00 -7.08
N THR A 86 4.04 4.52 -7.81
CA THR A 86 3.76 4.96 -9.18
C THR A 86 3.25 6.41 -9.26
N LEU A 87 2.70 6.94 -8.16
CA LEU A 87 2.06 8.26 -8.12
C LEU A 87 2.66 9.20 -7.06
N GLY A 88 3.20 8.65 -5.98
CA GLY A 88 3.64 9.37 -4.80
C GLY A 88 5.15 9.50 -4.70
N SER A 89 5.79 10.21 -5.62
CA SER A 89 7.27 10.26 -5.71
C SER A 89 8.00 10.71 -4.44
N PHE A 90 7.32 11.41 -3.53
CA PHE A 90 7.90 11.90 -2.26
C PHE A 90 7.11 11.45 -1.02
N ASN A 91 5.98 10.79 -1.22
CA ASN A 91 5.04 10.47 -0.15
C ASN A 91 4.15 9.26 -0.49
N HIS A 92 4.72 8.27 -1.19
CA HIS A 92 4.03 7.03 -1.53
C HIS A 92 3.31 6.35 -0.34
N PRO A 93 3.80 6.41 0.92
CA PRO A 93 3.10 5.80 2.05
C PRO A 93 1.73 6.42 2.32
N ASP A 94 1.56 7.72 2.02
CA ASP A 94 0.27 8.42 2.17
C ASP A 94 -0.77 7.88 1.18
N ILE A 95 -0.34 7.53 -0.04
CA ILE A 95 -1.23 6.96 -1.06
C ILE A 95 -1.66 5.56 -0.64
N ALA A 96 -0.72 4.72 -0.19
CA ALA A 96 -1.02 3.39 0.33
C ALA A 96 -1.99 3.47 1.53
N ALA A 97 -1.72 4.38 2.47
CA ALA A 97 -2.58 4.63 3.62
C ALA A 97 -3.99 5.08 3.19
N ALA A 98 -4.12 5.97 2.21
CA ALA A 98 -5.43 6.41 1.71
C ALA A 98 -6.26 5.27 1.11
N ILE A 99 -5.62 4.32 0.43
CA ILE A 99 -6.27 3.12 -0.14
C ILE A 99 -6.73 2.18 0.99
N LEU A 100 -5.89 1.94 1.99
CA LEU A 100 -6.13 0.94 3.05
C LEU A 100 -7.02 1.42 4.19
N LYS A 101 -7.07 2.74 4.46
CA LYS A 101 -7.78 3.35 5.60
C LYS A 101 -9.21 2.85 5.86
N PRO A 102 -10.05 2.54 4.87
CA PRO A 102 -11.41 2.03 5.12
C PRO A 102 -11.46 0.58 5.61
N PHE A 103 -10.36 -0.17 5.50
CA PHE A 103 -10.35 -1.64 5.59
C PHE A 103 -9.45 -2.20 6.69
N VAL A 104 -8.51 -1.41 7.21
CA VAL A 104 -7.50 -1.88 8.17
C VAL A 104 -7.61 -1.15 9.52
N SER A 105 -7.11 -1.79 10.56
CA SER A 105 -6.98 -1.24 11.91
C SER A 105 -6.09 0.01 11.94
N GLU A 106 -6.27 0.85 12.96
CA GLU A 106 -5.51 2.09 13.08
C GLU A 106 -4.01 1.84 13.23
N GLU A 107 -3.61 0.75 13.90
CA GLU A 107 -2.21 0.37 14.05
C GLU A 107 -1.52 0.00 12.73
N ASN A 108 -2.21 -0.73 11.86
CA ASN A 108 -1.68 -1.17 10.57
C ASN A 108 -1.70 -0.01 9.57
N LEU A 109 -2.73 0.84 9.64
CA LEU A 109 -2.77 2.08 8.88
C LEU A 109 -1.58 2.99 9.21
N TRP A 110 -1.27 3.17 10.50
CA TRP A 110 -0.15 4.00 10.92
C TRP A 110 1.20 3.39 10.54
N MET A 111 1.34 2.08 10.67
CA MET A 111 2.52 1.34 10.20
C MET A 111 2.75 1.61 8.70
N VAL A 112 1.75 1.40 7.86
CA VAL A 112 1.86 1.70 6.42
C VAL A 112 2.15 3.16 6.18
N GLN A 113 1.50 4.10 6.86
CA GLN A 113 1.72 5.52 6.62
C GLN A 113 3.15 5.98 6.98
N HIS A 114 3.78 5.37 7.98
CA HIS A 114 5.07 5.84 8.50
C HIS A 114 6.25 4.97 8.09
N HIS A 115 6.02 3.82 7.41
CA HIS A 115 7.07 2.86 7.10
C HIS A 115 8.26 3.51 6.38
N GLY A 116 8.04 4.42 5.44
CA GLY A 116 9.13 5.06 4.68
C GLY A 116 10.12 5.86 5.56
N ILE A 117 9.63 6.53 6.62
CA ILE A 117 10.52 7.20 7.59
C ILE A 117 11.31 6.17 8.39
N PHE A 118 10.68 5.06 8.78
CA PHE A 118 11.32 4.00 9.55
C PHE A 118 12.34 3.22 8.72
N GLN A 119 12.02 2.92 7.45
CA GLN A 119 12.89 2.31 6.45
C GLN A 119 14.14 3.18 6.21
N GLY A 120 13.97 4.50 6.27
CA GLY A 120 15.05 5.48 6.23
C GLY A 120 16.18 5.23 7.23
N TYR A 121 15.93 4.54 8.36
CA TYR A 121 16.98 4.11 9.28
C TYR A 121 18.11 3.33 8.59
N ASN A 122 17.77 2.56 7.55
CA ASN A 122 18.69 1.71 6.81
C ASN A 122 19.52 2.48 5.76
N PHE A 123 19.05 3.62 5.24
CA PHE A 123 19.72 4.27 4.10
C PHE A 123 19.81 5.80 4.11
N PHE A 124 19.05 6.53 4.94
CA PHE A 124 19.08 8.01 4.95
C PHE A 124 20.47 8.59 5.14
N HIS A 125 21.29 7.97 6.00
CA HIS A 125 22.68 8.38 6.21
C HIS A 125 23.59 8.23 4.98
N HIS A 126 23.21 7.42 3.99
CA HIS A 126 23.93 7.32 2.71
C HIS A 126 23.56 8.45 1.73
N ILE A 127 22.43 9.13 1.95
CA ILE A 127 21.94 10.24 1.11
C ILE A 127 21.95 11.59 1.84
N GLY A 128 22.67 11.69 2.96
CA GLY A 128 22.84 12.94 3.71
C GLY A 128 21.67 13.33 4.60
N LEU A 129 20.73 12.40 4.85
CA LEU A 129 19.60 12.57 5.76
C LEU A 129 19.88 11.91 7.12
N ASP A 130 19.10 12.29 8.14
CA ASP A 130 19.22 11.70 9.47
C ASP A 130 18.55 10.32 9.54
N ARG A 131 19.34 9.25 9.72
CA ARG A 131 18.83 7.89 9.93
C ARG A 131 17.90 7.76 11.13
N ASN A 132 18.03 8.63 12.14
CA ASN A 132 17.19 8.59 13.34
C ASN A 132 15.93 9.43 13.22
N MET A 133 15.55 9.87 12.01
CA MET A 133 14.33 10.67 11.80
C MET A 133 13.07 9.99 12.38
N ARG A 134 13.02 8.66 12.39
CA ARG A 134 11.94 7.89 13.04
C ARG A 134 11.76 8.20 14.53
N ASP A 135 12.80 8.65 15.22
CA ASP A 135 12.80 8.92 16.67
C ASP A 135 11.85 10.07 17.05
N MET A 136 11.41 10.89 16.09
CA MET A 136 10.34 11.87 16.32
C MET A 136 9.02 11.22 16.75
N PHE A 137 8.85 9.92 16.48
CA PHE A 137 7.68 9.12 16.85
C PHE A 137 7.94 8.18 18.04
N ARG A 138 9.06 8.31 18.76
CA ARG A 138 9.51 7.36 19.78
C ARG A 138 8.46 7.05 20.86
N ASP A 139 7.63 8.03 21.22
CA ASP A 139 6.59 7.87 22.25
C ASP A 139 5.23 7.41 21.68
N HIS A 140 5.14 7.15 20.36
CA HIS A 140 3.89 6.71 19.73
C HIS A 140 3.60 5.23 20.02
N PRO A 141 2.34 4.84 20.34
CA PRO A 141 2.00 3.45 20.68
C PRO A 141 2.37 2.39 19.62
N TRP A 142 2.52 2.81 18.36
CA TRP A 142 2.80 1.92 17.23
C TRP A 142 4.22 2.08 16.66
N TYR A 143 5.10 2.80 17.36
CA TYR A 143 6.51 2.94 16.99
C TYR A 143 7.19 1.57 16.83
N GLU A 144 7.11 0.72 17.85
CA GLU A 144 7.76 -0.61 17.83
C GLU A 144 7.17 -1.52 16.76
N ARG A 145 5.85 -1.46 16.53
CA ARG A 145 5.21 -2.21 15.43
C ARG A 145 5.79 -1.82 14.07
N THR A 146 6.02 -0.54 13.84
CA THR A 146 6.52 -0.05 12.54
C THR A 146 8.01 -0.31 12.38
N ALA A 147 8.78 -0.18 13.46
CA ALA A 147 10.18 -0.60 13.47
C ALA A 147 10.31 -2.11 13.18
N GLU A 148 9.47 -2.93 13.79
CA GLU A 148 9.40 -4.38 13.56
C GLU A 148 9.02 -4.70 12.10
N PHE A 149 8.02 -4.01 11.55
CA PHE A 149 7.63 -4.19 10.14
C PHE A 149 8.82 -3.98 9.20
N VAL A 150 9.51 -2.85 9.39
CA VAL A 150 10.69 -2.51 8.60
C VAL A 150 11.81 -3.52 8.79
N GLU A 151 12.13 -3.88 10.03
CA GLU A 151 13.24 -4.79 10.31
C GLU A 151 13.01 -6.19 9.73
N ARG A 152 11.77 -6.70 9.82
CA ARG A 152 11.47 -8.10 9.55
C ARG A 152 10.94 -8.38 8.15
N TYR A 153 10.32 -7.41 7.49
CA TYR A 153 9.60 -7.64 6.22
C TYR A 153 10.02 -6.71 5.10
N ASP A 154 10.01 -5.39 5.33
CA ASP A 154 10.35 -4.42 4.28
C ASP A 154 11.88 -4.39 4.00
N ASN A 155 12.73 -4.12 4.98
CA ASN A 155 14.19 -4.07 4.77
C ASN A 155 14.82 -5.34 4.16
N PRO A 156 14.44 -6.58 4.53
CA PRO A 156 15.02 -7.79 3.92
C PRO A 156 14.41 -8.18 2.56
N ALA A 157 13.37 -7.50 2.08
CA ALA A 157 12.65 -7.84 0.84
C ALA A 157 13.31 -7.29 -0.44
N PHE A 158 14.64 -7.32 -0.51
CA PHE A 158 15.43 -6.90 -1.68
C PHE A 158 16.37 -8.00 -2.20
N ASP A 159 16.19 -9.25 -1.77
CA ASP A 159 17.08 -10.36 -2.09
C ASP A 159 16.58 -11.14 -3.33
N PRO A 160 17.30 -11.15 -4.46
CA PRO A 160 16.92 -11.93 -5.64
C PRO A 160 16.83 -13.45 -5.41
N ALA A 161 17.45 -13.97 -4.34
CA ALA A 161 17.42 -15.37 -3.97
C ALA A 161 16.27 -15.72 -3.01
N ASN A 162 15.58 -14.73 -2.44
CA ASN A 162 14.47 -14.99 -1.53
C ASN A 162 13.27 -15.58 -2.28
N GLU A 163 12.63 -16.55 -1.64
CA GLU A 163 11.39 -17.10 -2.17
C GLU A 163 10.28 -16.05 -2.13
N THR A 164 9.57 -15.96 -3.25
CA THR A 164 8.49 -15.00 -3.47
C THR A 164 7.26 -15.77 -3.89
N LEU A 165 6.16 -15.68 -3.13
CA LEU A 165 4.89 -16.26 -3.55
C LEU A 165 4.27 -15.40 -4.65
N PRO A 166 3.62 -16.01 -5.66
CA PRO A 166 3.01 -15.24 -6.74
C PRO A 166 1.84 -14.41 -6.22
N LEU A 167 1.55 -13.28 -6.87
CA LEU A 167 0.43 -12.42 -6.48
C LEU A 167 -0.90 -13.17 -6.36
N SER A 168 -1.14 -14.20 -7.18
CA SER A 168 -2.35 -15.03 -7.12
C SER A 168 -2.49 -15.91 -5.88
N HIS A 169 -1.44 -15.98 -5.04
CA HIS A 169 -1.50 -16.65 -3.75
C HIS A 169 -2.20 -15.80 -2.68
N PHE A 170 -2.05 -14.48 -2.79
CA PHE A 170 -2.68 -13.48 -1.92
C PHE A 170 -4.04 -13.07 -2.49
#